data_AF-A0A4Q2YSC2-F1
#
_entry.id   AF-A0A4Q2YSC2-F1
#
_cell.length_a   1.000
_cell.length_b   1.000
_cell.length_c   1.000
_cell.angle_alpha   90.00
_cell.angle_beta   90.00
_cell.angle_gamma   90.00
#
_symmetry.space_group_name_H-M   'P 1'
#
loop_
_entity.id
_entity.type
_entity.pdbx_description
1 polymer ?
#
loop_
_entity_poly.entity_id
_entity_poly.type
_entity_poly.pdbx_seq_one_letter_code
_entity_poly.pdbx_strand_id
1 'polypeptide(L)' 'MNNFRIPTARGHKRTAVSIDVTVNGVLNFVDGRITDLSEGGARIDGASMPARS' A
#
# COMPACT_ATOMS: atom_id res chain seq x y z
N MET A 1 -21.96 20.28 -1.16
CA MET A 1 -22.34 19.02 -0.48
C MET A 1 -21.07 18.35 0.02
N ASN A 2 -20.84 18.38 1.34
CA ASN A 2 -19.67 17.74 1.96
C ASN A 2 -19.96 16.25 2.16
N ASN A 3 -19.46 15.40 1.27
CA ASN A 3 -19.51 13.95 1.45
C ASN A 3 -18.47 13.53 2.48
N PHE A 4 -18.83 13.60 3.76
CA PHE A 4 -18.08 12.91 4.81
C PHE A 4 -18.26 11.40 4.63
N ARG A 5 -17.30 10.75 3.95
CA ARG A 5 -17.24 9.28 3.96
C ARG A 5 -16.89 8.86 5.38
N ILE A 6 -17.85 8.25 6.07
CA ILE A 6 -17.60 7.59 7.36
C ILE A 6 -16.53 6.52 7.10
N PRO A 7 -15.38 6.54 7.81
CA PRO A 7 -14.36 5.52 7.65
C PRO A 7 -14.97 4.15 7.98
N THR A 8 -15.09 3.28 6.97
CA THR A 8 -15.53 1.91 7.18
C THR A 8 -14.43 1.14 7.90
N ALA A 9 -14.83 0.31 8.88
CA ALA A 9 -13.90 -0.61 9.52
C ALA A 9 -13.24 -1.50 8.44
N ARG A 10 -11.93 -1.69 8.54
CA ARG A 10 -11.20 -2.53 7.58
C ARG A 10 -11.63 -3.99 7.73
N GLY A 11 -11.85 -4.68 6.61
CA GLY A 11 -12.31 -6.07 6.59
C GLY A 11 -11.24 -7.12 6.95
N HIS A 12 -9.95 -6.80 6.83
CA HIS A 12 -8.87 -7.76 7.07
C HIS A 12 -7.86 -7.24 8.11
N LYS A 13 -7.48 -8.10 9.06
CA LYS A 13 -6.41 -7.84 10.04
C LYS A 13 -5.07 -7.74 9.31
N ARG A 14 -4.25 -6.75 9.68
CA ARG A 14 -2.90 -6.57 9.14
C ARG A 14 -1.85 -7.14 10.08
N THR A 15 -0.81 -7.72 9.49
CA THR A 15 0.36 -8.26 10.18
C THR A 15 1.53 -7.34 9.93
N ALA A 16 2.15 -6.85 11.01
CA ALA A 16 3.36 -6.04 10.92
C ALA A 16 4.53 -6.90 10.45
N VAL A 17 5.29 -6.39 9.49
CA VAL A 17 6.47 -7.06 8.93
C VAL A 17 7.55 -6.03 8.60
N SER A 18 8.75 -6.51 8.27
CA SER A 18 9.82 -5.68 7.72
C SER A 18 10.51 -6.46 6.61
N ILE A 19 9.99 -6.31 5.38
CA ILE A 19 10.45 -7.07 4.21
C ILE A 19 10.89 -6.09 3.14
N ASP A 20 12.16 -6.15 2.75
CA ASP A 20 12.69 -5.37 1.62
C ASP A 20 12.20 -5.97 0.30
N VAL A 21 11.75 -5.11 -0.60
CA VAL A 21 11.14 -5.49 -1.89
C VAL A 21 11.62 -4.58 -3.01
N THR A 22 11.64 -5.10 -4.22
CA THR A 22 11.74 -4.29 -5.44
C THR A 22 10.38 -4.28 -6.12
N VAL A 23 9.77 -3.10 -6.21
CA VAL A 23 8.47 -2.89 -6.86
C VAL A 23 8.69 -2.69 -8.35
N ASN A 24 8.09 -3.56 -9.15
CA ASN A 24 8.06 -3.41 -10.60
C ASN A 24 6.91 -2.49 -11.01
N GLY A 25 7.24 -1.26 -11.40
CA GLY A 25 6.35 -0.33 -12.07
C GLY A 25 6.28 -0.62 -13.58
N VAL A 26 5.41 0.11 -14.30
CA VAL A 26 5.25 -0.09 -15.76
C VAL A 26 6.54 0.21 -16.53
N LEU A 27 7.33 1.18 -16.07
CA LEU A 27 8.53 1.67 -16.76
C LEU A 27 9.78 1.71 -15.86
N ASN A 28 9.69 1.25 -14.62
CA ASN A 28 10.74 1.45 -13.62
C ASN A 28 10.68 0.40 -12.51
N PHE A 29 11.83 0.15 -11.88
CA PHE A 29 11.93 -0.58 -10.63
C PHE A 29 12.22 0.39 -9.49
N VAL A 30 11.56 0.19 -8.35
CA VAL A 30 11.78 1.02 -7.15
C VAL A 30 11.93 0.11 -5.96
N ASP A 31 13.02 0.27 -5.21
CA ASP A 31 13.19 -0.43 -3.95
C ASP A 31 12.30 0.18 -2.87
N GLY A 32 11.76 -0.67 -2.02
CA GLY A 32 10.88 -0.28 -0.94
C GLY A 32 10.86 -1.32 0.16
N ARG A 33 10.04 -1.06 1.17
CA ARG A 33 9.86 -1.96 2.31
C ARG A 33 8.40 -2.15 2.61
N ILE A 34 7.95 -3.40 2.65
CA ILE A 34 6.64 -3.72 3.21
C ILE A 34 6.73 -3.57 4.72
N THR A 35 5.88 -2.71 5.27
CA THR A 35 5.79 -2.48 6.72
C THR A 35 4.63 -3.24 7.36
N ASP A 36 3.58 -3.53 6.58
CA ASP A 36 2.50 -4.40 7.01
C ASP A 36 1.68 -4.94 5.82
N LEU A 37 1.04 -6.10 6.00
CA LEU A 37 0.24 -6.76 4.96
C LEU A 37 -1.00 -7.48 5.50
N SER A 38 -2.01 -7.62 4.64
CA SER A 38 -3.18 -8.48 4.82
C SER A 38 -3.62 -9.10 3.50
N GLU A 39 -4.65 -9.95 3.52
CA GLU A 39 -5.29 -10.51 2.32
C GLU A 39 -5.78 -9.43 1.34
N GLY A 40 -6.07 -8.22 1.83
CA GLY A 40 -6.47 -7.08 1.01
C GLY A 40 -5.31 -6.25 0.44
N GLY A 41 -4.05 -6.64 0.69
CA GLY A 41 -2.86 -5.97 0.16
C GLY A 41 -1.87 -5.52 1.23
N ALA A 42 -0.79 -4.87 0.79
CA ALA A 42 0.35 -4.45 1.61
C ALA A 42 0.53 -2.93 1.64
N ARG A 43 1.21 -2.41 2.65
CA ARG A 43 1.73 -1.04 2.66
C ARG A 43 3.22 -1.09 2.41
N ILE A 44 3.69 -0.29 1.45
CA ILE A 44 5.08 -0.21 1.04
C ILE A 44 5.56 1.22 1.28
N ASP A 45 6.65 1.38 2.03
CA ASP A 45 7.37 2.64 2.16
C ASP A 45 8.47 2.70 1.09
N GLY A 46 8.78 3.89 0.58
CA GLY A 46 9.83 4.11 -0.43
C GLY A 46 9.40 3.88 -1.88
N ALA A 47 8.22 3.29 -2.11
CA ALA A 47 7.66 3.11 -3.45
C ALA A 47 6.27 3.78 -3.57
N SER A 48 6.20 4.88 -4.33
CA SER A 48 4.92 5.49 -4.73
C SER A 48 4.69 5.26 -6.22
N MET A 49 3.57 4.61 -6.56
CA MET A 49 3.11 4.62 -7.96
C MET A 49 2.60 6.03 -8.32
N PRO A 50 2.81 6.49 -9.57
CA PRO A 50 2.22 7.74 -10.01
C PRO A 50 0.69 7.69 -9.86
N ALA A 51 0.10 8.84 -9.54
CA ALA A 51 -1.35 8.96 -9.41
C ALA A 51 -2.03 8.48 -10.70
N ARG A 52 -3.01 7.58 -10.58
CA ARG A 52 -3.86 7.22 -11.72
C ARG A 52 -4.70 8.45 -12.11
N SER A 53 -4.73 8.76 -13.41
CA SER A 53 -5.57 9.79 -14.02
C SER A 53 -7.05 9.44 -13.91
#